data_AF-A0A2N2IN23-F1
#
_entry.id   AF-A0A2N2IN23-F1
#
_cell.length_a   1.000
_cell.length_b   1.000
_cell.length_c   1.000
_cell.angle_alpha   90.00
_cell.angle_beta   90.00
_cell.angle_gamma   90.00
#
_symmetry.space_group_name_H-M   'P 1'
#
loop_
_entity.id
_entity.type
_entity.pdbx_description
1 polymer ?
#
loop_
_entity_poly.entity_id
_entity_poly.type
_entity_poly.pdbx_seq_one_letter_code
_entity_poly.pdbx_strand_id
1 'polypeptide(L)'
;MQNTQSAQHLDSHAQLRSLYMPLLEHQARFDEFKTLLAQYEPAELREEDEEPAPARDVRGKLNARIRDWVEDFEGMSAQQVIQWRAIVVEERINVSLSPWKESNLY
;
A
#
# COMPACT_ATOMS: atom_id res chain seq x y z
N MET A 1 -26.07 -13.57 13.12
CA MET A 1 -24.61 -13.74 13.16
C MET A 1 -24.04 -12.60 12.32
N GLN A 2 -23.39 -11.63 12.96
CA GLN A 2 -23.13 -10.30 12.41
C GLN A 2 -21.77 -10.21 11.71
N ASN A 3 -21.74 -9.40 10.64
CA ASN A 3 -20.64 -8.98 9.76
C ASN A 3 -19.23 -8.94 10.39
N THR A 4 -18.30 -9.72 9.85
CA THR A 4 -16.85 -9.59 10.04
C THR A 4 -16.16 -8.81 8.90
N GLN A 5 -16.90 -8.31 7.91
CA GLN A 5 -16.32 -7.75 6.68
C GLN A 5 -15.93 -6.26 6.79
N SER A 6 -16.24 -5.60 7.91
CA SER A 6 -16.05 -4.14 8.10
C SER A 6 -14.76 -3.77 8.84
N ALA A 7 -14.20 -4.68 9.66
CA ALA A 7 -13.05 -4.38 10.51
C ALA A 7 -11.74 -4.28 9.70
N GLN A 8 -11.53 -5.19 8.75
CA GLN A 8 -10.31 -5.21 7.91
C GLN A 8 -10.15 -3.98 7.00
N HIS A 9 -11.26 -3.32 6.65
CA HIS A 9 -11.25 -2.13 5.82
C HIS A 9 -10.82 -0.88 6.62
N LEU A 10 -11.20 -0.79 7.90
CA LEU A 10 -10.87 0.36 8.77
C LEU A 10 -9.37 0.46 9.07
N ASP A 11 -8.66 -0.67 9.21
CA ASP A 11 -7.23 -0.67 9.54
C ASP A 11 -6.33 -0.26 8.37
N SER A 12 -6.71 -0.59 7.14
CA SER A 12 -5.98 -0.18 5.93
C SER A 12 -5.92 1.34 5.78
N HIS A 13 -7.01 2.03 6.12
CA HIS A 13 -7.09 3.50 6.07
C HIS A 13 -6.28 4.18 7.18
N ALA A 14 -6.23 3.60 8.38
CA ALA A 14 -5.39 4.11 9.47
C ALA A 14 -3.90 4.00 9.10
N GLN A 15 -3.50 2.86 8.53
CA GLN A 15 -2.14 2.60 8.06
C GLN A 15 -1.75 3.50 6.87
N LEU A 16 -2.70 3.81 6.00
CA LEU A 16 -2.53 4.80 4.93
C LEU A 16 -2.27 6.21 5.51
N ARG A 17 -3.08 6.65 6.47
CA ARG A 17 -2.93 7.96 7.12
C ARG A 17 -1.59 8.10 7.85
N SER A 18 -1.10 7.03 8.50
CA SER A 18 0.21 7.05 9.16
C SER A 18 1.37 7.15 8.17
N LEU A 19 1.21 6.69 6.93
CA LEU A 19 2.21 6.81 5.87
C LEU A 19 2.24 8.17 5.18
N TYR A 20 1.11 8.89 5.13
CA TYR A 20 1.01 10.14 4.36
C TYR A 20 1.94 11.23 4.86
N MET A 21 1.95 11.51 6.17
CA MET A 21 2.77 12.60 6.73
C MET A 21 4.27 12.36 6.55
N PRO A 22 4.83 11.18 6.89
CA PRO A 22 6.26 10.89 6.69
C PRO A 22 6.72 10.95 5.23
N LEU A 23 5.85 10.58 4.28
CA LEU A 23 6.16 10.64 2.85
C LEU A 23 6.13 12.10 2.34
N LEU A 24 5.18 12.92 2.81
CA LEU A 24 5.07 14.33 2.42
C LEU A 24 6.16 15.21 3.04
N GLU A 25 6.56 14.94 4.28
CA GLU A 25 7.54 15.75 5.00
C GLU A 25 9.00 15.45 4.60
N HIS A 26 9.24 14.29 3.98
CA HIS A 26 10.57 13.85 3.61
C HIS A 26 10.62 13.28 2.19
N GLN A 27 10.94 14.15 1.22
CA GLN A 27 11.04 13.80 -0.21
C GLN A 27 11.89 12.54 -0.46
N ALA A 28 13.02 12.38 0.24
CA ALA A 28 13.87 11.20 0.11
C ALA A 28 13.16 9.88 0.47
N ARG A 29 12.25 9.90 1.46
CA ARG A 29 11.44 8.72 1.83
C ARG A 29 10.41 8.43 0.75
N PHE A 30 9.82 9.47 0.16
CA PHE A 30 8.89 9.31 -0.96
C PHE A 30 9.58 8.75 -2.21
N ASP A 31 10.78 9.23 -2.55
CA ASP A 31 11.55 8.74 -3.68
C ASP A 31 11.96 7.27 -3.49
N GLU A 32 12.38 6.90 -2.26
CA GLU A 32 12.69 5.52 -1.90
C GLU A 32 11.45 4.63 -1.97
N PHE A 33 10.32 5.09 -1.43
CA PHE A 33 9.04 4.41 -1.50
C PHE A 33 8.60 4.15 -2.95
N LYS A 34 8.64 5.19 -3.80
CA LYS A 34 8.31 5.09 -5.23
C LYS A 34 9.24 4.12 -5.96
N THR A 35 10.54 4.13 -5.65
CA THR A 35 11.54 3.24 -6.24
C THR A 35 11.29 1.77 -5.88
N LEU A 36 10.91 1.49 -4.64
CA LEU A 36 10.57 0.13 -4.20
C LEU A 36 9.24 -0.34 -4.79
N LEU A 37 8.23 0.53 -4.89
CA LEU A 37 6.96 0.21 -5.57
C LEU A 37 7.16 -0.10 -7.06
N ALA A 38 8.06 0.61 -7.74
CA ALA A 38 8.32 0.39 -9.16
C ALA A 38 8.93 -1.00 -9.45
N GLN A 39 9.66 -1.56 -8.48
CA GLN A 39 10.25 -2.90 -8.54
C GLN A 39 9.24 -4.02 -8.28
N TYR A 40 8.05 -3.69 -7.78
CA TYR A 40 7.00 -4.67 -7.57
C TYR A 40 6.30 -4.95 -8.90
N GLU A 41 6.50 -6.13 -9.47
CA GLU A 41 5.89 -6.53 -10.75
C GLU A 41 4.54 -7.24 -10.54
N PRO A 42 3.40 -6.61 -10.91
CA PRO A 42 2.07 -7.20 -10.64
C PRO A 42 1.69 -8.30 -11.64
N ALA A 43 2.37 -8.39 -12.79
CA ALA A 43 1.99 -9.27 -13.90
C ALA A 43 2.03 -10.76 -13.55
N GLU A 44 2.72 -11.11 -12.46
CA GLU A 44 2.86 -12.47 -11.94
C GLU A 44 1.78 -12.83 -10.90
N LEU A 45 0.99 -11.86 -10.41
CA LEU A 45 -0.12 -12.06 -9.48
C LEU A 45 -1.42 -12.32 -10.24
N ARG A 46 -1.47 -13.40 -11.02
CA ARG A 46 -2.73 -13.86 -11.63
C ARG A 46 -3.64 -14.41 -10.53
N GLU A 47 -4.95 -14.23 -10.72
CA GLU A 47 -6.04 -14.30 -9.72
C GLU A 47 -6.15 -15.57 -8.87
N GLU A 48 -5.31 -16.59 -9.08
CA GLU A 48 -5.35 -17.85 -8.35
C GLU A 48 -3.93 -18.26 -7.89
N ASP A 49 -3.73 -17.97 -6.61
CA ASP A 49 -2.83 -18.58 -5.63
C ASP A 49 -1.31 -18.36 -5.73
N GLU A 50 -0.89 -17.44 -4.85
CA GLU A 50 0.45 -17.24 -4.28
C GLU A 50 1.30 -16.12 -4.91
N GLU A 51 1.68 -15.17 -4.05
CA GLU A 51 2.60 -14.09 -4.41
C GLU A 51 3.97 -14.68 -4.76
N PRO A 52 4.50 -14.41 -5.98
CA PRO A 52 5.81 -14.89 -6.39
C PRO A 52 6.90 -14.47 -5.41
N ALA A 53 7.89 -15.34 -5.19
CA ALA A 53 9.00 -15.05 -4.27
C ALA A 53 9.68 -13.69 -4.54
N PRO A 54 9.94 -13.27 -5.80
CA PRO A 54 10.51 -11.95 -6.08
C PRO A 54 9.61 -10.79 -5.61
N ALA A 55 8.30 -10.88 -5.83
CA ALA A 55 7.34 -9.87 -5.40
C ALA A 55 7.24 -9.81 -3.87
N ARG A 56 7.22 -10.99 -3.21
CA ARG A 56 7.24 -11.11 -1.75
C ARG A 56 8.49 -10.49 -1.13
N ASP A 57 9.65 -10.67 -1.75
CA ASP A 57 10.91 -10.07 -1.31
C ASP A 57 10.89 -8.55 -1.43
N VAL A 58 10.37 -8.01 -2.54
CA VAL A 58 10.19 -6.57 -2.72
C VAL A 58 9.22 -6.01 -1.68
N ARG A 59 8.09 -6.67 -1.44
CA ARG A 59 7.13 -6.28 -0.40
C ARG A 59 7.74 -6.35 1.00
N GLY A 60 8.56 -7.37 1.28
CA GLY A 60 9.32 -7.49 2.53
C GLY A 60 10.25 -6.31 2.75
N LYS A 61 11.05 -5.95 1.74
CA LYS A 61 11.93 -4.77 1.78
C LYS A 61 11.16 -3.47 1.98
N LEU A 62 10.08 -3.29 1.22
CA LEU A 62 9.20 -2.13 1.33
C LEU A 62 8.65 -1.98 2.76
N ASN A 63 8.13 -3.07 3.34
CA ASN A 63 7.62 -3.06 4.70
C ASN A 63 8.70 -2.79 5.74
N ALA A 64 9.91 -3.32 5.57
CA ALA A 64 11.03 -3.03 6.46
C ALA A 64 11.39 -1.53 6.44
N ARG A 65 11.51 -0.94 5.25
CA ARG A 65 11.84 0.49 5.11
C ARG A 65 10.78 1.40 5.69
N ILE A 66 9.50 1.05 5.53
CA ILE A 66 8.42 1.83 6.12
C ILE A 66 8.44 1.78 7.65
N ARG A 67 8.76 0.63 8.26
CA ARG A 67 8.91 0.53 9.73
C ARG A 67 10.03 1.42 10.27
N ASP A 68 11.04 1.75 9.46
CA ASP A 68 12.08 2.72 9.84
C ASP A 68 11.54 4.17 9.87
N TRP A 69 10.41 4.44 9.22
CA TRP A 69 9.84 5.79 9.10
C TRP A 69 8.59 6.01 9.95
N VAL A 70 7.86 4.94 10.24
CA VAL A 70 6.54 4.96 10.89
C VAL A 70 6.54 3.98 12.04
N GLU A 71 6.34 4.50 13.25
CA GLU A 71 6.11 3.69 14.44
C GLU A 71 4.78 2.91 14.29
N ASP A 72 4.74 1.67 14.79
CA ASP A 72 3.56 0.79 14.77
C ASP A 72 2.99 0.45 13.37
N PHE A 73 3.86 0.30 12.37
CA PHE A 73 3.45 -0.16 11.03
C PHE A 73 3.39 -1.70 10.90
N GLU A 74 2.17 -2.23 10.77
CA GLU A 74 1.93 -3.68 10.66
C GLU A 74 2.49 -4.30 9.36
N GLY A 75 2.64 -3.52 8.30
CA GLY A 75 3.05 -4.00 6.98
C GLY A 75 1.91 -3.93 5.96
N MET A 76 2.26 -3.72 4.70
CA MET A 76 1.35 -3.86 3.57
C MET A 76 1.25 -5.33 3.11
N SER A 77 0.02 -5.71 2.80
CA SER A 77 -0.34 -6.87 1.98
C SER A 77 0.01 -6.64 0.51
N ALA A 78 0.11 -7.73 -0.27
CA ALA A 78 0.35 -7.68 -1.72
C ALA A 78 -0.66 -6.78 -2.45
N GLN A 79 -1.94 -6.86 -2.08
CA GLN A 79 -3.00 -6.04 -2.67
C GLN A 79 -2.81 -4.54 -2.38
N GLN A 80 -2.41 -4.18 -1.15
CA GLN A 80 -2.11 -2.79 -0.80
C GLN A 80 -0.89 -2.27 -1.57
N VAL A 81 0.14 -3.08 -1.80
CA VAL A 81 1.29 -2.70 -2.64
C VAL A 81 0.87 -2.44 -4.09
N ILE A 82 0.00 -3.27 -4.66
CA ILE A 82 -0.56 -3.06 -6.00
C ILE A 82 -1.31 -1.72 -6.08
N GLN A 83 -2.16 -1.43 -5.10
CA GLN A 83 -2.93 -0.18 -5.03
C GLN A 83 -2.00 1.04 -4.96
N TRP A 84 -0.99 0.99 -4.09
CA TRP A 84 -0.01 2.06 -3.95
C TRP A 84 0.81 2.28 -5.23
N ARG A 85 1.23 1.19 -5.88
CA ARG A 85 1.93 1.26 -7.16
C ARG A 85 1.07 1.92 -8.24
N ALA A 86 -0.21 1.56 -8.33
CA ALA A 86 -1.13 2.19 -9.28
C ALA A 86 -1.26 3.71 -9.05
N ILE A 87 -1.23 4.16 -7.80
CA ILE A 87 -1.33 5.59 -7.45
C ILE A 87 -0.02 6.33 -7.70
N VAL A 88 1.10 5.81 -7.21
CA VAL A 88 2.38 6.53 -7.09
C VAL A 88 3.29 6.32 -8.31
N VAL A 89 3.25 5.13 -8.90
CA VAL A 89 4.11 4.76 -10.04
C VAL A 89 3.36 4.92 -11.35
N GLU A 90 2.14 4.39 -11.43
CA GLU A 90 1.34 4.45 -12.67
C GLU A 90 0.54 5.76 -12.79
N GLU A 91 0.61 6.63 -11.77
CA GLU A 91 -0.08 7.93 -11.72
C GLU A 91 -1.59 7.83 -12.01
N ARG A 92 -2.21 6.67 -11.70
CA ARG A 92 -3.64 6.39 -11.86
C ARG A 92 -4.47 7.01 -10.73
N ILE A 93 -4.31 8.31 -10.56
CA ILE A 93 -5.00 9.11 -9.54
C ILE A 93 -6.53 9.05 -9.75
N ASN A 94 -7.01 8.95 -11.00
CA ASN A 94 -8.44 8.95 -11.30
C ASN A 94 -9.17 7.61 -11.12
N VAL A 95 -8.47 6.48 -10.96
CA VAL A 95 -9.10 5.15 -10.85
C VAL A 95 -9.19 4.68 -9.40
N SER A 96 -8.25 5.14 -8.57
CA SER A 96 -8.25 4.89 -7.13
C SER A 96 -9.27 5.76 -6.40
N LEU A 97 -9.67 6.94 -6.89
CA LEU A 97 -10.54 7.84 -6.12
C LEU A 97 -11.99 7.35 -5.86
N SER A 98 -12.49 6.30 -6.53
CA SER A 98 -13.87 5.82 -6.29
C SER A 98 -14.06 5.17 -4.91
N PRO A 99 -13.25 4.20 -4.47
CA PRO A 99 -13.29 3.71 -3.07
C PRO A 99 -12.82 4.74 -2.01
N TRP A 100 -12.01 5.73 -2.42
CA TRP A 100 -11.36 6.66 -1.50
C TRP A 100 -12.23 7.88 -1.18
N LYS A 101 -13.10 8.27 -2.13
CA LYS A 101 -14.09 9.35 -1.94
C LYS A 101 -15.25 8.93 -1.04
N GLU A 102 -15.65 7.65 -1.06
CA GLU A 102 -16.74 7.13 -0.21
C GLU A 102 -16.34 7.02 1.27
N SER A 103 -15.04 6.85 1.58
CA SER A 103 -14.56 6.72 2.97
C SER A 103 -14.30 8.05 3.69
N ASN A 104 -14.46 9.19 3.01
CA ASN A 104 -14.29 10.53 3.58
C ASN A 104 -15.63 11.26 3.79
N LEU A 105 -16.74 10.51 3.72
CA LEU A 105 -18.11 10.99 3.81
C LEU A 105 -18.77 10.48 5.10
N TYR A 106 -18.09 10.60 6.24
CA TYR A 106 -18.66 10.43 7.58
C TYR A 106 -18.01 11.40 8.57
#